data_AF-A0AAD4YQP9-F1
#
_entry.id   AF-A0AAD4YQP9-F1
#
_cell.length_a   1.000
_cell.length_b   1.000
_cell.length_c   1.000
_cell.angle_alpha   90.00
_cell.angle_beta   90.00
_cell.angle_gamma   90.00
#
_symmetry.space_group_name_H-M   'P 1'
#
loop_
_entity.id
_entity.type
_entity.pdbx_description
1 polymer ?
#
loop_
_entity_poly.entity_id
_entity_poly.type
_entity_poly.pdbx_seq_one_letter_code
_entity_poly.pdbx_strand_id
1 'polypeptide(L)' 'MAQRTKHIDRRYHFIKDALQQGIVDLVYCPTKEQVADIFTKALPKDRFNYLRDKLGVVSAQSLKGSISV' A
#
# COMPACT_ATOMS: atom_id res chain seq x y z
N MET A 1 -4.88 23.89 21.83
CA MET A 1 -5.13 22.53 21.31
C MET A 1 -3.81 21.76 21.26
N ALA A 2 -3.80 20.49 21.63
CA ALA A 2 -2.59 19.68 21.66
C ALA A 2 -2.01 19.48 20.24
N GLN A 3 -0.69 19.34 20.11
CA GLN A 3 0.02 19.00 18.86
C GLN A 3 -0.62 17.81 18.11
N ARG A 4 -1.16 16.85 18.87
CA ARG A 4 -1.85 15.67 18.34
C ARG A 4 -3.15 16.01 17.59
N THR A 5 -3.87 17.06 17.95
CA THR A 5 -5.09 17.46 17.24
C THR A 5 -4.73 18.19 15.95
N LYS A 6 -3.74 19.10 16.02
CA LYS A 6 -3.29 19.91 14.87
C LYS A 6 -2.81 19.07 13.67
N HIS A 7 -2.15 17.94 13.91
CA HIS A 7 -1.68 17.11 12.79
C HIS A 7 -2.81 16.34 12.09
N ILE A 8 -3.88 16.00 12.82
CA ILE A 8 -5.06 15.34 12.25
C ILE A 8 -5.78 16.34 11.35
N ASP A 9 -6.04 17.54 11.87
CA ASP A 9 -6.75 18.60 11.14
C ASP A 9 -6.04 18.93 9.83
N ARG A 10 -4.72 19.14 9.87
CA ARG A 10 -3.93 19.46 8.66
C ARG A 10 -4.00 18.35 7.61
N ARG A 11 -3.87 17.08 8.02
CA ARG A 11 -3.93 15.93 7.08
C ARG A 11 -5.32 15.76 6.48
N TYR A 12 -6.36 15.96 7.30
CA TYR A 12 -7.74 15.87 6.85
C TYR A 12 -8.03 16.89 5.75
N HIS A 13 -7.70 18.17 5.98
CA HIS A 13 -7.93 19.22 4.99
C HIS A 13 -7.16 18.96 3.70
N PHE A 14 -5.88 18.58 3.79
CA PHE A 14 -5.08 18.26 2.62
C PHE A 14 -5.67 17.13 1.76
N ILE A 15 -6.09 16.01 2.40
CA ILE A 15 -6.68 14.88 1.67
C ILE A 15 -8.03 15.28 1.06
N LYS A 16 -8.85 16.03 1.80
CA LYS A 16 -10.15 16.51 1.32
C LYS A 16 -10.01 17.40 0.09
N ASP A 17 -9.05 18.31 0.09
CA ASP A 17 -8.80 19.21 -1.04
C ASP A 17 -8.31 18.42 -2.26
N ALA A 18 -7.42 17.44 -2.08
CA ALA A 18 -6.96 16.56 -3.16
C ALA A 18 -8.09 15.72 -3.77
N LEU A 19 -9.05 15.25 -2.95
CA LEU A 19 -10.25 14.56 -3.40
C LEU A 19 -11.16 15.50 -4.21
N GLN A 20 -11.40 16.72 -3.71
CA GLN A 20 -12.25 17.71 -4.40
C GLN A 20 -11.67 18.16 -5.74
N GLN A 21 -10.33 18.21 -5.84
CA GLN A 21 -9.62 18.52 -7.08
C GLN A 21 -9.52 17.32 -8.03
N GLY A 22 -9.99 16.13 -7.63
CA GLY A 22 -9.90 14.91 -8.44
C GLY A 22 -8.47 14.40 -8.65
N ILE A 23 -7.52 14.80 -7.79
CA ILE A 23 -6.12 14.36 -7.86
C ILE A 23 -6.00 12.91 -7.36
N VAL A 24 -6.85 12.54 -6.40
CA VAL A 24 -6.87 11.21 -5.79
C VAL A 24 -8.31 10.72 -5.67
N ASP A 25 -8.50 9.41 -5.77
CA ASP A 25 -9.75 8.73 -5.47
C ASP A 25 -9.63 7.95 -4.16
N LEU A 26 -10.60 8.13 -3.27
CA LEU A 26 -10.66 7.39 -2.02
C LEU A 26 -11.51 6.13 -2.19
N VAL A 27 -10.85 4.97 -2.18
CA VAL A 27 -11.51 3.65 -2.27
C VAL A 27 -11.28 2.89 -0.98
N TYR A 28 -12.35 2.29 -0.43
CA TYR A 28 -12.23 1.42 0.73
C TYR A 28 -11.46 0.14 0.36
N CYS A 29 -10.44 -0.17 1.14
CA CYS A 29 -9.70 -1.42 1.05
C CYS A 29 -9.80 -2.16 2.40
N PRO A 30 -10.32 -3.39 2.44
CA PRO A 30 -10.26 -4.21 3.65
C PRO A 30 -8.81 -4.38 4.10
N THR A 31 -8.56 -4.45 5.41
CA THR A 31 -7.21 -4.68 5.99
C THR A 31 -6.58 -5.95 5.43
N LYS A 32 -7.40 -6.97 5.16
CA LYS A 32 -6.95 -8.24 4.57
C LYS A 32 -6.51 -8.10 3.10
N GLU A 33 -6.83 -7.01 2.44
CA GLU A 33 -6.52 -6.77 1.04
C GLU A 33 -5.49 -5.65 0.81
N GLN A 34 -5.09 -4.96 1.88
CA GLN A 34 -4.18 -3.81 1.83
C GLN A 34 -2.73 -4.25 1.60
N VAL A 35 -2.32 -4.31 0.32
CA VAL A 35 -0.96 -4.75 -0.09
C VAL A 35 0.15 -3.89 0.50
N ALA A 36 -0.10 -2.59 0.70
CA ALA A 36 0.87 -1.66 1.29
C ALA A 36 1.34 -2.03 2.71
N ASP A 37 0.61 -2.90 3.42
CA ASP A 37 1.01 -3.40 4.74
C ASP A 37 2.35 -4.15 4.71
N ILE A 38 2.72 -4.73 3.55
CA ILE A 38 4.01 -5.44 3.39
C ILE A 38 5.22 -4.52 3.63
N PHE A 39 5.09 -3.22 3.35
CA PHE A 39 6.17 -2.25 3.47
C PHE A 39 6.17 -1.47 4.80
N THR A 40 5.07 -1.52 5.53
CA THR A 40 4.83 -0.61 6.67
C THR A 40 4.68 -1.34 8.01
N LYS A 41 4.52 -2.66 7.99
CA LYS A 41 4.26 -3.48 9.19
C LYS A 41 5.15 -4.71 9.24
N ALA A 42 5.47 -5.15 10.46
CA ALA A 42 5.99 -6.49 10.70
C ALA A 42 4.81 -7.49 10.67
N LEU A 43 4.73 -8.29 9.60
CA LEU A 43 3.62 -9.23 9.39
C LEU A 43 4.04 -10.68 9.71
N PRO A 44 3.12 -11.52 10.20
CA PRO A 44 3.33 -12.97 10.26
C PRO A 44 3.62 -13.53 8.87
N LYS A 45 4.40 -14.61 8.80
CA LYS A 45 4.88 -15.22 7.54
C LYS A 45 3.74 -15.49 6.54
N ASP A 46 2.65 -16.09 6.98
CA ASP A 46 1.54 -16.44 6.09
C ASP A 46 0.87 -15.20 5.49
N ARG A 47 0.76 -14.14 6.30
CA ARG A 47 0.19 -12.87 5.86
C ARG A 47 1.11 -12.15 4.89
N PHE A 48 2.42 -12.16 5.16
CA PHE A 48 3.43 -11.64 4.25
C PHE A 48 3.40 -12.36 2.91
N ASN A 49 3.37 -13.70 2.92
CA ASN A 49 3.32 -14.51 1.70
C ASN A 49 2.07 -14.22 0.86
N TYR A 50 0.89 -14.15 1.47
CA TYR A 50 -0.35 -13.78 0.78
C TYR A 50 -0.24 -12.42 0.07
N LEU A 51 0.27 -11.39 0.78
CA LEU A 51 0.43 -10.06 0.19
C LEU A 51 1.55 -10.01 -0.87
N ARG A 52 2.62 -10.78 -0.69
CA ARG A 52 3.74 -10.92 -1.64
C ARG A 52 3.27 -11.55 -2.96
N ASP A 53 2.44 -12.58 -2.88
CA ASP A 53 1.86 -13.24 -4.04
C ASP A 53 0.87 -12.29 -4.75
N LYS A 54 0.05 -11.56 -3.99
CA LYS A 54 -0.85 -10.51 -4.53
C LYS A 54 -0.10 -9.34 -5.19
N LEU A 55 1.12 -9.03 -4.73
CA LEU A 55 2.01 -8.05 -5.34
C LEU A 55 2.63 -8.55 -6.66
N GLY A 56 2.51 -9.84 -6.97
CA GLY A 56 3.03 -10.45 -8.20
C GLY A 56 4.50 -10.87 -8.11
N VAL A 57 5.05 -11.02 -6.91
CA VAL A 57 6.45 -11.43 -6.75
C VAL A 57 6.62 -12.92 -7.02
N VAL A 58 7.27 -13.23 -8.14
CA VAL A 58 7.55 -14.61 -8.58
C VAL A 58 9.00 -15.02 -8.31
N SER A 59 9.25 -16.33 -8.27
CA SER A 59 10.62 -16.84 -8.18
C SER A 59 11.39 -16.50 -9.46
N ALA A 60 12.64 -16.04 -9.34
CA ALA A 60 13.51 -15.82 -10.49
C ALA A 60 13.68 -17.07 -11.38
N GLN A 61 13.58 -18.27 -10.80
CA GLN A 61 13.67 -19.55 -11.52
C GLN A 61 12.49 -19.77 -12.48
N SER A 62 11.36 -19.10 -12.24
CA SER A 62 10.16 -19.20 -13.09
C SER A 62 10.18 -18.23 -14.28
N LEU A 63 11.18 -17.35 -14.35
CA LEU A 63 11.38 -16.45 -15.48
C LEU A 63 11.86 -17.27 -16.70
N LYS A 64 10.97 -17.47 -17.68
CA LYS A 64 11.35 -18.04 -18.97
C LYS A 64 11.86 -16.91 -19.87
N GLY A 65 13.18 -16.82 -20.01
CA GLY A 65 13.84 -15.93 -20.96
C GLY A 65 15.28 -16.37 -21.16
N SER A 66 15.62 -16.88 -22.34
CA SER A 66 17.00 -17.03 -22.78
C SER A 66 17.52 -15.65 -23.17
N ILE A 67 18.40 -15.05 -22.36
CA ILE A 67 19.26 -13.98 -22.85
C ILE A 67 20.37 -14.67 -23.64
N SER A 68 20.16 -14.82 -24.95
CA SER A 68 21.25 -15.05 -25.88
C SER A 68 21.99 -13.72 -26.00
N VAL A 69 23.14 -13.62 -25.33
CA VAL A 69 24.19 -12.66 -25.69
C VAL A 69 25.02 -13.28 -26.79
#